data_AF-A0A2A3HF28-F1
#
_entry.id   AF-A0A2A3HF28-F1
#
_cell.length_a   1.000
_cell.length_b   1.000
_cell.length_c   1.000
_cell.angle_alpha   90.00
_cell.angle_beta   90.00
_cell.angle_gamma   90.00
#
_symmetry.space_group_name_H-M   'P 1'
#
loop_
_entity.id
_entity.type
_entity.pdbx_description
1 polymer ?
#
loop_
_entity_poly.entity_id
_entity_poly.type
_entity_poly.pdbx_seq_one_letter_code
_entity_poly.pdbx_strand_id
1 'polypeptide(L)' 'MQKDEVVINGHEYMTRTGAAKKLLVSASTIDRLATLKKIEYFRHPSFGKLFLPENIEGYILRQTVPAKR' A
#
# COMPACT_ATOMS: atom_id res chain seq x y z
N MET A 1 -7.53 -15.09 11.06
CA MET A 1 -6.39 -14.64 10.24
C MET A 1 -6.91 -13.61 9.26
N GLN A 2 -6.49 -12.34 9.36
CA GLN A 2 -6.95 -11.28 8.47
C GLN A 2 -6.20 -11.43 7.14
N LYS A 3 -6.91 -11.57 6.02
CA LYS A 3 -6.28 -11.76 4.70
C LYS A 3 -5.48 -10.51 4.33
N ASP A 4 -4.29 -10.70 3.78
CA ASP A 4 -3.40 -9.60 3.39
C ASP A 4 -3.98 -8.76 2.24
N GLU A 5 -4.86 -9.36 1.43
CA GLU A 5 -5.51 -8.78 0.27
C GLU A 5 -7.03 -8.97 0.35
N VAL A 6 -7.79 -8.00 -0.18
CA VAL A 6 -9.24 -7.98 -0.20
C VAL A 6 -9.73 -7.53 -1.57
N VAL A 7 -10.79 -8.17 -2.09
CA VAL A 7 -11.43 -7.78 -3.35
C VAL A 7 -12.74 -7.08 -3.04
N ILE A 8 -12.91 -5.85 -3.51
CA ILE A 8 -14.11 -5.05 -3.29
C ILE A 8 -14.60 -4.56 -4.65
N ASN A 9 -15.85 -4.88 -4.99
CA ASN A 9 -16.46 -4.53 -6.29
C ASN A 9 -15.61 -4.95 -7.51
N GLY A 10 -14.92 -6.09 -7.43
CA GLY A 10 -14.03 -6.58 -8.51
C GLY A 10 -12.65 -5.94 -8.56
N HIS A 11 -12.34 -4.99 -7.68
CA HIS A 11 -11.02 -4.39 -7.55
C HIS A 11 -10.23 -5.01 -6.40
N GLU A 12 -8.96 -5.31 -6.67
CA GLU A 12 -8.03 -5.85 -5.68
C GLU A 12 -7.43 -4.72 -4.85
N TYR A 13 -7.47 -4.88 -3.53
CA TYR A 13 -6.88 -3.96 -2.57
C TYR A 13 -6.01 -4.72 -1.58
N MET A 14 -4.92 -4.09 -1.17
CA MET A 14 -4.07 -4.58 -0.10
C MET A 14 -4.48 -3.97 1.23
N THR A 15 -4.52 -4.78 2.27
CA THR A 15 -4.57 -4.28 3.64
C THR A 15 -3.25 -3.63 4.01
N ARG A 16 -3.23 -2.85 5.09
CA ARG A 16 -2.00 -2.30 5.68
C ARG A 16 -0.90 -3.36 5.85
N THR A 17 -1.27 -4.55 6.33
CA THR A 17 -0.33 -5.65 6.56
C THR A 17 0.17 -6.26 5.24
N GLY A 18 -0.71 -6.42 4.26
CA GLY A 18 -0.32 -6.90 2.92
C GLY A 18 0.64 -5.95 2.22
N ALA A 19 0.34 -4.65 2.23
CA ALA A 19 1.20 -3.61 1.67
C ALA A 19 2.59 -3.60 2.35
N ALA A 20 2.62 -3.77 3.68
CA ALA A 20 3.85 -3.85 4.45
C ALA A 20 4.72 -5.05 4.05
N LYS A 21 4.11 -6.24 3.89
CA LYS A 21 4.80 -7.44 3.41
C LYS A 21 5.35 -7.26 1.99
N LYS A 22 4.58 -6.66 1.09
CA LYS A 22 5.01 -6.42 -0.30
C LYS A 22 6.21 -5.48 -0.39
N LEU A 23 6.23 -4.42 0.42
CA LEU A 23 7.35 -3.48 0.48
C LEU A 23 8.51 -3.96 1.38
N LEU A 24 8.37 -5.10 2.06
CA LEU A 24 9.31 -5.59 3.08
C LEU A 24 9.59 -4.54 4.17
N VAL A 25 8.56 -3.80 4.58
CA VAL A 25 8.63 -2.77 5.63
C VAL A 25 7.64 -3.06 6.75
N SER A 26 7.74 -2.28 7.84
CA SER A 26 6.74 -2.35 8.92
C SER A 26 5.40 -1.75 8.50
N ALA A 27 4.32 -2.23 9.08
CA ALA A 27 2.98 -1.64 8.92
C ALA A 27 2.93 -0.15 9.33
N SER A 28 3.79 0.26 10.29
CA SER A 28 3.95 1.67 10.68
C SER A 28 4.60 2.52 9.60
N THR A 29 5.54 1.94 8.83
CA THR A 29 6.12 2.59 7.66
C THR A 29 5.06 2.87 6.61
N ILE A 30 4.14 1.93 6.36
CA ILE A 30 3.01 2.14 5.44
C ILE A 30 2.14 3.32 5.87
N ASP A 31 1.78 3.42 7.16
CA ASP A 31 1.05 4.59 7.66
C ASP A 31 1.81 5.90 7.48
N ARG A 32 3.13 5.88 7.67
CA ARG A 32 3.97 7.05 7.46
C ARG A 32 4.00 7.45 5.98
N LEU A 33 4.15 6.50 5.06
CA LEU A 33 4.10 6.75 3.62
C LEU A 33 2.74 7.33 3.19
N ALA A 34 1.65 6.79 3.75
CA ALA A 34 0.30 7.30 3.52
C ALA A 34 0.13 8.73 4.05
N THR A 35 0.66 9.02 5.25
CA THR A 35 0.64 10.35 5.87
C THR A 35 1.44 11.36 5.05
N LEU A 36 2.58 10.93 4.52
CA LEU A 36 3.43 11.73 3.64
C LEU A 36 2.88 11.87 2.21
N LYS A 37 1.68 11.34 1.93
CA LYS A 37 1.05 11.29 0.59
C LYS A 37 1.97 10.68 -0.48
N LYS A 38 2.83 9.74 -0.08
CA LYS A 38 3.70 8.98 -1.00
C LYS A 38 2.99 7.79 -1.60
N ILE A 39 1.99 7.28 -0.89
CA ILE A 39 1.07 6.24 -1.34
C ILE A 39 -0.36 6.69 -1.03
N GLU A 40 -1.27 6.46 -1.98
CA GLU A 40 -2.70 6.67 -1.81
C GLU A 40 -3.37 5.50 -1.08
N TYR A 41 -4.46 5.80 -0.36
CA TYR A 41 -5.27 4.80 0.32
C TYR A 41 -6.74 5.19 0.34
N PHE A 42 -7.59 4.18 0.42
CA PHE A 42 -9.02 4.31 0.64
C PHE A 42 -9.37 3.82 2.05
N ARG A 43 -10.32 4.47 2.73
CA ARG A 43 -10.81 4.03 4.03
C ARG A 43 -12.10 3.23 3.85
N HIS A 44 -12.02 1.92 4.10
CA HIS A 44 -13.16 1.02 4.09
C HIS A 44 -13.71 0.80 5.52
N PRO A 45 -15.04 0.80 5.72
CA PRO A 45 -15.64 0.63 7.04
C PRO A 45 -15.25 -0.69 7.73
N SER A 46 -15.17 -1.80 6.99
CA SER A 46 -14.87 -3.13 7.57
C SER A 46 -13.38 -3.48 7.63
N PHE A 47 -12.55 -2.86 6.79
CA PHE A 47 -11.14 -3.27 6.61
C PHE A 47 -10.14 -2.15 6.96
N GLY A 48 -10.62 -0.96 7.33
CA GLY A 48 -9.77 0.18 7.63
C GLY A 48 -9.11 0.75 6.37
N LYS A 49 -7.81 1.04 6.44
CA LYS A 49 -7.07 1.60 5.29
C LYS A 49 -6.70 0.48 4.31
N LEU A 50 -7.12 0.68 3.07
CA LEU A 50 -6.86 -0.18 1.93
C LEU A 50 -6.01 0.56 0.90
N PHE A 51 -5.11 -0.17 0.27
CA PHE A 51 -4.12 0.36 -0.66
C PHE A 51 -4.26 -0.32 -2.00
N LEU A 52 -4.19 0.43 -3.09
CA LEU A 52 -4.14 -0.17 -4.42
C LEU A 52 -2.76 -0.82 -4.65
N PRO A 53 -2.69 -2.08 -5.12
CA PRO A 53 -1.42 -2.75 -5.40
C PRO A 53 -0.51 -1.94 -6.32
N GLU A 54 -1.06 -1.37 -7.40
CA GLU A 54 -0.35 -0.53 -8.37
C GLU A 54 0.37 0.67 -7.75
N ASN A 55 -0.22 1.26 -6.71
CA ASN A 55 0.33 2.43 -6.03
C ASN A 55 1.44 2.04 -5.05
N ILE A 56 1.33 0.86 -4.43
CA ILE A 56 2.41 0.26 -3.65
C ILE A 56 3.60 -0.10 -4.55
N GLU A 57 3.34 -0.74 -5.70
CA GLU A 57 4.38 -1.12 -6.67
C GLU A 57 5.02 0.11 -7.34
N GLY A 58 4.21 1.12 -7.67
CA GLY A 58 4.70 2.39 -8.20
C GLY A 58 5.63 3.13 -7.23
N TYR A 59 5.43 3.00 -5.91
CA TYR A 59 6.36 3.52 -4.92
C TYR A 59 7.74 2.84 -5.00
N ILE A 60 7.79 1.51 -5.16
CA ILE A 60 9.06 0.77 -5.34
C ILE A 60 9.79 1.30 -6.58
N LEU A 61 9.09 1.38 -7.71
CA LEU A 61 9.67 1.83 -8.98
C LEU A 61 10.21 3.27 -8.88
N ARG A 62 9.52 4.17 -8.17
CA ARG A 62 9.99 5.55 -7.96
C ARG A 62 11.23 5.64 -7.06
N GLN A 63 11.48 4.66 -6.20
CA GLN A 63 12.68 4.61 -5.37
C GLN A 63 13.86 3.93 -6.09
N THR A 64 13.59 2.97 -6.97
CA THR A 64 14.63 2.21 -7.68
C THR A 64 15.12 2.87 -8.96
N VAL A 65 14.39 3.84 -9.51
CA VAL A 65 14.91 4.70 -10.59
C VAL A 65 15.70 5.84 -9.96
N PRO A 66 17.05 5.82 -9.97
CA PRO A 66 17.80 7.02 -9.66
C PRO A 66 17.45 8.04 -10.75
N ALA A 67 16.92 9.19 -10.35
CA ALA A 67 16.84 10.33 -11.25
C ALA A 67 18.26 10.57 -11.78
N LYS A 68 18.54 10.21 -13.05
CA LYS A 68 19.81 10.52 -13.71
C LYS A 68 19.98 12.03 -13.60
N ARG A 69 20.94 12.46 -12.78
CA ARG A 69 21.54 13.78 -12.87
C ARG A 69 22.33 13.89 -14.18
#